data_AF-A0A2G9YXR5-F1
#
_entry.id   AF-A0A2G9YXR5-F1
#
_cell.length_a   1.000
_cell.length_b   1.000
_cell.length_c   1.000
_cell.angle_alpha   90.00
_cell.angle_beta   90.00
_cell.angle_gamma   90.00
#
_symmetry.space_group_name_H-M   'P 1'
#
loop_
_entity.id
_entity.type
_entity.pdbx_description
1 polymer ?
#
loop_
_entity_poly.entity_id
_entity_poly.type
_entity_poly.pdbx_seq_one_letter_code
_entity_poly.pdbx_strand_id
1 'polypeptide(L)'
;MSFQGRLTDSLGNPITTATNVIYKLYNVSTGGTALYTAGACSTTPDADGIFNTLVGGSGYTPTPPQSVCGTEVPASIFTENANIYMGLTVGADSEMTPRQQIA
;
A
#
# COMPACT_ATOMS: atom_id res chain seq x y z
N MET A 1 -9.04 2.84 -0.54
CA MET A 1 -8.28 4.00 -0.02
C MET A 1 -7.22 4.39 -1.06
N SER A 2 -7.09 5.66 -1.42
CA SER A 2 -6.04 6.10 -2.36
C SER A 2 -4.71 6.23 -1.66
N PHE A 3 -3.65 5.64 -2.22
CA PHE A 3 -2.28 5.79 -1.78
C PHE A 3 -1.42 6.35 -2.92
N GLN A 4 -0.58 7.32 -2.62
CA GLN A 4 0.45 7.83 -3.52
C GLN A 4 1.81 7.66 -2.87
N GLY A 5 2.77 7.18 -3.64
CA GLY A 5 4.15 7.01 -3.17
C GLY A 5 5.15 7.34 -4.25
N ARG A 6 6.42 7.42 -3.83
CA ARG A 6 7.58 7.53 -4.71
C ARG A 6 8.52 6.37 -4.43
N LEU A 7 8.85 5.58 -5.46
CA LEU A 7 9.86 4.53 -5.36
C LEU A 7 11.22 5.06 -5.78
N THR A 8 12.22 4.85 -4.92
CA THR A 8 13.62 5.15 -5.22
C THR A 8 14.51 3.99 -4.84
N ASP A 9 15.67 3.90 -5.48
CA ASP A 9 16.76 3.04 -5.02
C ASP A 9 17.48 3.62 -3.79
N SER A 10 18.51 2.92 -3.31
CA SER A 10 19.32 3.36 -2.16
C SER A 10 20.13 4.64 -2.41
N LEU A 11 20.31 5.05 -3.66
CA LEU A 11 20.99 6.28 -4.06
C LEU A 11 20.01 7.44 -4.28
N GLY A 12 18.70 7.20 -4.15
CA GLY A 12 17.64 8.18 -4.36
C GLY A 12 17.19 8.33 -5.82
N ASN A 13 17.70 7.49 -6.73
CA ASN A 13 17.24 7.50 -8.13
C ASN A 13 15.83 6.91 -8.22
N PRO A 14 14.95 7.49 -9.07
CA PRO A 14 13.60 6.98 -9.23
C PRO A 14 13.61 5.56 -9.83
N ILE A 15 12.80 4.66 -9.25
CA ILE A 15 12.53 3.35 -9.84
C ILE A 15 11.33 3.49 -10.76
N THR A 16 11.51 3.15 -12.03
CA THR A 16 10.46 3.23 -13.07
C THR A 16 10.02 1.84 -13.56
N THR A 17 10.64 0.78 -13.06
CA THR A 17 10.30 -0.61 -13.38
C THR A 17 9.23 -1.14 -12.43
N ALA A 18 8.42 -2.07 -12.94
CA ALA A 18 7.43 -2.79 -12.16
C ALA A 18 8.06 -3.39 -10.88
N THR A 19 7.55 -2.98 -9.72
CA THR A 19 8.02 -3.39 -8.41
C THR A 19 6.83 -3.82 -7.57
N ASN A 20 6.94 -4.95 -6.90
CA ASN A 20 5.86 -5.44 -6.05
C ASN A 20 5.78 -4.61 -4.77
N VAL A 21 4.58 -4.16 -4.44
CA VAL A 21 4.27 -3.49 -3.18
C VAL A 21 3.18 -4.27 -2.46
N ILE A 22 3.40 -4.59 -1.19
CA ILE A 22 2.43 -5.23 -0.30
C ILE A 22 1.95 -4.18 0.70
N TYR A 23 0.63 -4.03 0.80
CA TYR A 23 -0.02 -3.14 1.76
C TYR A 23 -0.67 -3.96 2.86
N LYS A 24 -0.49 -3.53 4.11
CA LYS A 24 -1.09 -4.15 5.29
C LYS A 24 -1.69 -3.09 6.19
N LEU A 25 -2.78 -3.44 6.88
CA LEU A 25 -3.37 -2.59 7.91
C LEU A 25 -3.16 -3.21 9.29
N TYR A 26 -2.93 -2.36 10.28
CA TYR A 26 -2.69 -2.72 11.67
C TYR A 26 -3.40 -1.74 12.59
N ASN A 27 -3.67 -2.15 13.82
CA ASN A 27 -4.10 -1.26 14.90
C ASN A 27 -2.96 -0.78 15.81
N VAL A 28 -1.71 -1.14 15.47
CA VAL A 28 -0.50 -0.73 16.19
C VAL A 28 0.54 -0.19 15.22
N SER A 29 1.35 0.77 15.68
CA SER A 29 2.36 1.47 14.86
C SER A 29 3.59 0.62 14.52
N THR A 30 3.88 -0.45 15.29
CA THR A 30 4.97 -1.41 15.06
C THR A 30 4.58 -2.80 15.58
N GLY A 31 5.16 -3.86 14.99
CA GLY A 31 4.86 -5.25 15.37
C GLY A 31 3.40 -5.65 15.13
N GLY A 32 2.87 -6.55 15.96
CA GLY A 32 1.46 -6.99 15.90
C GLY A 32 1.10 -7.81 14.65
N THR A 33 -0.16 -8.22 14.58
CA THR A 33 -0.72 -8.98 13.45
C THR A 33 -1.47 -8.04 12.51
N ALA A 34 -1.32 -8.25 11.20
CA ALA A 34 -2.05 -7.48 10.22
C ALA A 34 -3.56 -7.81 10.28
N LEU A 35 -4.40 -6.78 10.34
CA LEU A 35 -5.85 -6.87 10.24
C LEU A 35 -6.31 -7.10 8.80
N TYR A 36 -5.51 -6.62 7.84
CA TYR A 36 -5.76 -6.79 6.40
C TYR A 36 -4.44 -6.86 5.64
N THR A 37 -4.40 -7.64 4.57
CA THR A 37 -3.26 -7.73 3.64
C THR A 37 -3.78 -7.72 2.21
N ALA A 38 -3.35 -6.74 1.41
CA ALA A 38 -3.80 -6.57 0.02
C ALA A 38 -3.18 -7.56 -0.98
N GLY A 39 -2.18 -8.34 -0.57
CA GLY A 39 -1.36 -9.17 -1.45
C GLY A 39 -0.23 -8.38 -2.13
N ALA A 40 0.54 -9.04 -2.99
CA ALA A 40 1.64 -8.42 -3.73
C ALA A 40 1.11 -7.79 -5.03
N CYS A 41 1.17 -6.47 -5.10
CA CYS A 41 0.67 -5.70 -6.23
C CYS A 41 1.83 -5.16 -7.05
N SER A 42 1.84 -5.48 -8.34
CA SER A 42 2.82 -4.96 -9.28
C SER A 42 2.52 -3.49 -9.56
N THR A 43 3.37 -2.61 -9.06
CA THR A 43 3.28 -1.16 -9.24
C THR A 43 4.38 -0.72 -10.20
N THR A 44 4.00 -0.02 -11.27
CA THR A 44 4.95 0.61 -12.21
C THR A 44 4.86 2.12 -12.04
N PRO A 45 5.87 2.77 -11.43
CA PRO A 45 5.89 4.21 -11.30
C PRO A 45 6.17 4.94 -12.61
N ASP A 46 5.93 6.25 -12.64
CA ASP A 46 6.31 7.13 -13.74
C ASP A 46 7.82 7.47 -13.74
N ALA A 47 8.24 8.37 -14.63
CA ALA A 47 9.64 8.76 -14.79
C ALA A 47 10.27 9.38 -13.53
N ASP A 48 9.46 9.94 -12.63
CA ASP A 48 9.89 10.54 -11.37
C ASP A 48 9.82 9.54 -10.20
N GLY A 49 9.42 8.31 -10.48
CA GLY A 49 9.23 7.25 -9.50
C GLY A 49 7.87 7.34 -8.80
N ILE A 50 6.94 8.17 -9.27
CA ILE A 50 5.64 8.38 -8.63
C ILE A 50 4.64 7.32 -9.09
N PHE A 51 3.85 6.80 -8.14
CA PHE A 51 2.77 5.88 -8.44
C PHE A 51 1.54 6.18 -7.59
N ASN A 52 0.38 5.73 -8.09
CA ASN A 52 -0.88 5.79 -7.36
C ASN A 52 -1.50 4.40 -7.30
N THR A 53 -2.08 4.04 -6.16
CA THR A 53 -2.72 2.73 -5.97
C THR A 53 -3.99 2.90 -5.16
N LEU A 54 -5.07 2.27 -5.61
CA LEU A 54 -6.28 2.14 -4.80
C LEU A 54 -6.17 0.86 -3.97
N VAL A 55 -5.89 1.02 -2.67
CA VAL A 55 -5.78 -0.10 -1.74
C VAL A 55 -7.15 -0.54 -1.25
N GLY A 56 -7.40 -1.84 -1.38
CA GLY A 56 -8.58 -2.54 -0.93
C GLY A 56 -9.89 -1.99 -1.48
N GLY A 57 -9.93 -1.84 -2.81
CA GLY A 57 -11.13 -1.46 -3.55
C GLY A 57 -11.67 -2.62 -4.36
N SER A 58 -12.87 -2.44 -4.90
CA SER A 58 -13.46 -3.34 -5.89
C SER A 58 -12.95 -2.92 -7.27
N GLY A 59 -12.52 -3.87 -8.11
CA GLY A 59 -12.16 -3.55 -9.50
C GLY A 59 -13.35 -2.89 -10.20
N TYR A 60 -13.17 -1.68 -10.75
CA TYR A 60 -14.23 -1.01 -11.51
C TYR A 60 -14.15 -1.42 -12.99
N THR A 61 -15.27 -1.31 -13.73
CA THR A 61 -15.31 -1.50 -15.18
C THR A 61 -15.78 -0.21 -15.87
N PRO A 62 -15.08 0.27 -16.93
CA PRO A 62 -13.76 -0.22 -17.38
C PRO A 62 -12.71 -0.04 -16.28
N THR A 63 -11.67 -0.89 -16.27
CA THR A 63 -10.59 -0.84 -15.28
C THR A 63 -10.14 0.61 -15.12
N PRO A 64 -10.20 1.20 -13.91
CA PRO A 64 -9.80 2.58 -13.74
C PRO A 64 -8.36 2.77 -14.21
N PRO A 65 -7.95 4.01 -14.55
CA PRO A 65 -6.53 4.31 -14.79
C PRO A 65 -5.63 4.05 -13.56
N GLN A 66 -6.22 3.72 -12.41
CA GLN A 66 -5.53 3.45 -11.15
C GLN A 66 -5.53 1.94 -10.86
N SER A 67 -4.35 1.39 -10.61
CA SER A 67 -4.18 0.01 -10.18
C SER A 67 -4.88 -0.23 -8.84
N VAL A 68 -5.84 -1.16 -8.82
CA VAL A 68 -6.49 -1.62 -7.59
C VAL A 68 -5.64 -2.73 -6.99
N CYS A 69 -5.36 -2.63 -5.69
CA CYS A 69 -4.54 -3.59 -4.96
C CYS A 69 -5.33 -4.22 -3.81
N GLY A 70 -5.51 -5.54 -3.88
CA GLY A 70 -6.28 -6.32 -2.93
C GLY A 70 -7.79 -6.18 -3.07
N THR A 71 -8.53 -6.82 -2.17
CA THR A 71 -9.99 -6.84 -2.13
C THR A 71 -10.53 -5.75 -1.21
N GLU A 72 -11.85 -5.51 -1.25
CA GLU A 72 -12.50 -4.57 -0.33
C GLU A 72 -12.05 -4.77 1.13
N VAL A 73 -11.67 -3.66 1.79
CA VAL A 73 -11.29 -3.69 3.21
C VAL A 73 -12.56 -3.78 4.06
N PRO A 74 -12.70 -4.76 4.96
CA PRO A 74 -13.86 -4.85 5.83
C PRO A 74 -14.04 -3.58 6.68
N ALA A 75 -15.25 -3.02 6.68
CA ALA A 75 -15.56 -1.80 7.45
C ALA A 75 -15.31 -1.96 8.96
N SER A 76 -15.45 -3.19 9.49
CA SER A 76 -15.17 -3.52 10.89
C SER A 76 -13.76 -3.12 11.34
N ILE A 77 -12.77 -3.17 10.44
CA ILE A 77 -11.40 -2.75 10.76
C ILE A 77 -11.38 -1.30 11.24
N PHE A 78 -12.13 -0.41 10.60
CA PHE A 78 -12.16 1.02 10.94
C PHE A 78 -13.14 1.32 12.08
N THR A 79 -14.19 0.53 12.26
CA THR A 79 -15.18 0.77 13.34
C THR A 79 -14.77 0.17 14.68
N GLU A 80 -13.96 -0.89 14.68
CA GLU A 80 -13.54 -1.60 15.90
C GLU A 80 -12.17 -1.15 16.43
N ASN A 81 -11.42 -0.34 15.67
CA ASN A 81 -10.09 0.11 16.06
C ASN A 81 -10.00 1.64 15.96
N ALA A 82 -9.60 2.28 17.06
CA ALA A 82 -9.49 3.74 17.14
C ALA A 82 -8.27 4.32 16.44
N ASN A 83 -7.27 3.49 16.11
CA ASN A 83 -6.11 3.87 15.33
C ASN A 83 -5.88 2.79 14.27
N ILE A 84 -5.68 3.21 13.02
CA ILE A 84 -5.28 2.32 11.93
C ILE A 84 -4.01 2.84 11.29
N TYR A 85 -3.07 1.92 11.08
CA TYR A 85 -1.77 2.17 10.47
C TYR A 85 -1.63 1.34 9.19
N MET A 86 -1.09 1.96 8.15
CA MET A 86 -0.69 1.32 6.91
C MET A 86 0.80 0.98 6.96
N GLY A 87 1.10 -0.32 6.84
CA GLY A 87 2.44 -0.83 6.59
C GLY A 87 2.62 -1.13 5.11
N LEU A 88 3.84 -0.88 4.61
CA LEU A 88 4.23 -1.15 3.23
C LEU A 88 5.48 -2.03 3.20
N THR A 89 5.50 -3.00 2.31
CA THR A 89 6.71 -3.77 1.97
C THR A 89 6.93 -3.64 0.48
N VAL A 90 8.13 -3.24 0.06
CA VAL A 90 8.49 -3.01 -1.33
C VAL A 90 9.52 -4.05 -1.75
N GLY A 91 9.26 -4.79 -2.82
CA GLY A 91 10.16 -5.82 -3.32
C GLY A 91 10.55 -6.83 -2.24
N ALA A 92 11.85 -6.92 -1.96
CA ALA A 92 12.43 -7.81 -0.95
C ALA A 92 12.81 -7.09 0.36
N ASP A 93 12.50 -5.80 0.48
CA ASP A 93 12.85 -5.02 1.66
C ASP A 93 12.02 -5.46 2.87
N SER A 94 12.49 -5.12 4.07
CA SER A 94 11.67 -5.20 5.27
C SER A 94 10.49 -4.23 5.20
N GLU A 95 9.44 -4.50 5.98
CA GLU A 95 8.32 -3.54 6.11
C GLU A 95 8.85 -2.16 6.54
N MET A 96 8.40 -1.11 5.86
CA MET A 96 8.81 0.27 6.12
C MET A 96 8.41 0.71 7.52
N THR A 97 9.30 1.45 8.19
CA THR A 97 9.07 2.03 9.51
C THR A 97 9.36 3.53 9.50
N PRO A 98 8.55 4.37 10.17
CA PRO A 98 7.32 4.03 10.89
C PRO A 98 6.16 3.72 9.92
N ARG A 99 5.15 2.98 10.40
CA ARG A 99 3.89 2.82 9.66
C ARG A 99 3.14 4.16 9.60
N GLN A 100 2.43 4.39 8.51
CA GLN A 100 1.65 5.62 8.33
C GLN A 100 0.29 5.48 9.02
N GLN A 101 -0.05 6.36 9.96
CA GLN A 101 -1.42 6.40 10.49
C GLN A 101 -2.39 6.96 9.43
N ILE A 102 -3.54 6.31 9.28
CA ILE A 102 -4.54 6.63 8.25
C ILE A 102 -5.96 6.84 8.81
N ALA A 103 -6.22 6.39 10.03
CA ALA A 103 -7.45 6.63 10.78
C ALA A 103 -7.17 6.59 12.29
#